data_AF-A0A950DMT6-F1
#
_entry.id   AF-A0A950DMT6-F1
#
_cell.length_a   1.000
_cell.length_b   1.000
_cell.length_c   1.000
_cell.angle_alpha   90.00
_cell.angle_beta   90.00
_cell.angle_gamma   90.00
#
_symmetry.space_group_name_H-M   'P 1'
#
loop_
_entity.id
_entity.type
_entity.pdbx_description
1 polymer ?
#
loop_
_entity_poly.entity_id
_entity_poly.type
_entity_poly.pdbx_seq_one_letter_code
_entity_poly.pdbx_strand_id
1 'polypeptide(L)'
;MQPRIAITADAERIDDSAYLRAYKRAVEQAGGKPVLLYDVVEPEDVAGALAGFDGLLLPGGADVDPAEYGGRDHPTVSKAPPAYDRLELEAARIALRQDIPTFAICRGVQVMNVALGGTLYVDVPEEYEPRNGLRLQHRQTPPHARHEATHPVDLDDGSLLARVLESRMTP
;
A
#
# COMPACT_ATOMS: atom_id res chain seq x y z
N MET A 1 1.49 3.74 26.19
CA MET A 1 2.63 4.17 25.35
C MET A 1 2.09 4.46 23.96
N GLN A 2 2.62 5.45 23.24
CA GLN A 2 2.15 5.76 21.88
C GLN A 2 2.68 4.68 20.90
N PRO A 3 1.82 4.01 20.11
CA PRO A 3 2.26 2.94 19.21
C PRO A 3 3.16 3.50 18.10
N ARG A 4 4.29 2.84 17.85
CA ARG A 4 5.23 3.19 16.79
C ARG A 4 4.81 2.51 15.50
N ILE A 5 4.56 3.29 14.46
CA ILE A 5 4.12 2.78 13.16
C ILE A 5 5.24 2.99 12.14
N ALA A 6 5.76 1.90 11.59
CA ALA A 6 6.68 1.95 10.46
C ALA A 6 5.91 2.34 9.20
N ILE A 7 6.41 3.31 8.45
CA ILE A 7 5.89 3.73 7.15
C ILE A 7 6.99 3.49 6.13
N THR A 8 6.80 2.56 5.19
CA THR A 8 7.79 2.36 4.13
C THR A 8 7.88 3.59 3.23
N ALA A 9 9.08 3.92 2.78
CA ALA A 9 9.31 5.05 1.90
C ALA A 9 10.36 4.71 0.84
N ASP A 10 10.09 5.20 -0.37
CA ASP A 10 11.08 5.27 -1.43
C ASP A 10 12.13 6.34 -1.06
N ALA A 11 13.39 5.93 -0.94
CA ALA A 11 14.50 6.79 -0.58
C ALA A 11 14.70 7.94 -1.59
N GLU A 12 14.41 7.71 -2.87
CA GLU A 12 14.50 8.75 -3.91
C GLU A 12 13.39 9.80 -3.78
N ARG A 13 12.35 9.49 -3.01
CA ARG A 13 11.16 10.34 -2.80
C ARG A 13 10.96 10.72 -1.34
N ILE A 14 11.95 10.54 -0.49
CA ILE A 14 11.80 10.86 0.93
C ILE A 14 11.61 12.37 1.18
N ASP A 15 12.14 13.19 0.29
CA ASP A 15 11.94 14.64 0.27
C ASP A 15 10.61 15.06 -0.40
N ASP A 16 9.82 14.10 -0.95
CA ASP A 16 8.45 14.33 -1.44
C ASP A 16 7.52 14.59 -0.25
N SER A 17 7.62 15.83 0.17
CA SER A 17 7.08 16.26 1.43
C SER A 17 5.55 16.23 1.41
N ALA A 18 4.88 16.43 0.26
CA ALA A 18 3.41 16.41 0.23
C ALA A 18 2.88 14.99 0.40
N TYR A 19 3.49 14.04 -0.32
CA TYR A 19 3.12 12.63 -0.30
C TYR A 19 3.27 12.01 1.09
N LEU A 20 4.48 12.05 1.68
CA LEU A 20 4.74 11.43 2.99
C LEU A 20 4.09 12.19 4.15
N ARG A 21 3.90 13.51 4.05
CA ARG A 21 3.19 14.28 5.09
C ARG A 21 1.77 13.79 5.31
N ALA A 22 1.05 13.38 4.25
CA ALA A 22 -0.33 12.93 4.39
C ALA A 22 -0.41 11.65 5.25
N TYR A 23 0.43 10.65 4.96
CA TYR A 23 0.48 9.41 5.74
C TYR A 23 0.94 9.64 7.18
N LYS A 24 2.01 10.43 7.38
CA LYS A 24 2.49 10.78 8.72
C LYS A 24 1.41 11.45 9.56
N ARG A 25 0.74 12.46 9.00
CA ARG A 25 -0.35 13.18 9.68
C ARG A 25 -1.52 12.25 10.00
N ALA A 26 -1.89 11.35 9.10
CA ALA A 26 -2.96 10.39 9.35
C ALA A 26 -2.64 9.46 10.54
N VAL A 27 -1.40 8.97 10.62
CA VAL A 27 -0.91 8.17 11.76
C VAL A 27 -0.91 8.98 13.06
N GLU A 28 -0.39 10.21 13.02
CA GLU A 28 -0.36 11.12 14.18
C GLU A 28 -1.77 11.41 14.70
N GLN A 29 -2.72 11.69 13.80
CA GLN A 29 -4.13 11.93 14.14
C GLN A 29 -4.83 10.69 14.71
N ALA A 30 -4.42 9.49 14.30
CA ALA A 30 -4.88 8.24 14.88
C ALA A 30 -4.22 7.91 16.23
N GLY A 31 -3.33 8.76 16.73
CA GLY A 31 -2.63 8.58 18.00
C GLY A 31 -1.35 7.75 17.91
N GLY A 32 -0.86 7.42 16.71
CA GLY A 32 0.39 6.71 16.49
C GLY A 32 1.60 7.65 16.31
N LYS A 33 2.81 7.11 16.48
CA LYS A 33 4.08 7.77 16.17
C LYS A 33 4.60 7.25 14.82
N PRO A 34 4.54 8.03 13.74
CA PRO A 34 5.05 7.58 12.45
C PRO A 34 6.57 7.61 12.41
N VAL A 35 7.17 6.57 11.84
CA VAL A 35 8.61 6.51 11.56
C VAL A 35 8.80 5.98 10.15
N LEU A 36 9.59 6.71 9.35
CA LEU A 36 9.89 6.27 8.00
C LEU A 36 10.90 5.11 8.05
N LEU A 37 10.64 4.09 7.24
CA LEU A 37 11.51 2.96 7.00
C LEU A 37 11.93 3.02 5.52
N TYR A 38 13.21 3.24 5.27
CA TYR A 38 13.83 3.40 3.95
C TYR A 38 15.30 2.99 4.03
N ASP A 39 15.95 2.75 2.89
CA ASP A 39 17.36 2.31 2.78
C ASP A 39 17.69 1.02 3.56
N VAL A 40 16.69 0.19 3.87
CA VAL A 40 16.85 -1.14 4.46
C VAL A 40 16.56 -2.17 3.38
N VAL A 41 17.58 -2.89 2.92
CA VAL A 41 17.47 -3.73 1.71
C VAL A 41 17.63 -5.21 2.01
N GLU A 42 18.46 -5.58 2.99
CA GLU A 42 18.68 -6.99 3.33
C GLU A 42 17.58 -7.52 4.27
N PRO A 43 17.06 -8.75 4.06
CA PRO A 43 15.94 -9.29 4.84
C PRO A 43 16.16 -9.28 6.36
N GLU A 44 17.38 -9.60 6.80
CA GLU A 44 17.77 -9.60 8.21
C GLU A 44 17.69 -8.18 8.82
N ASP A 45 18.09 -7.18 8.05
CA ASP A 45 18.04 -5.78 8.46
C ASP A 45 16.59 -5.29 8.52
N VAL A 46 15.71 -5.74 7.61
CA VAL A 46 14.27 -5.42 7.64
C VAL A 46 13.60 -6.02 8.86
N ALA A 47 13.91 -7.29 9.19
CA ALA A 47 13.33 -7.95 10.37
C ALA A 47 13.78 -7.28 11.67
N GLY A 48 15.07 -6.94 11.79
CA GLY A 48 15.60 -6.19 12.93
C GLY A 48 14.99 -4.80 13.04
N ALA A 49 14.79 -4.12 11.90
CA ALA A 49 14.14 -2.80 11.87
C ALA A 49 12.68 -2.87 12.33
N LEU A 50 11.91 -3.87 11.86
CA LEU A 50 10.49 -4.02 12.19
C LEU A 50 10.22 -4.48 13.63
N ALA A 51 11.15 -5.18 14.28
CA ALA A 51 10.97 -5.72 15.63
C ALA A 51 10.63 -4.66 16.70
N GLY A 52 10.95 -3.38 16.47
CA GLY A 52 10.65 -2.28 17.38
C GLY A 52 9.36 -1.52 17.11
N PHE A 53 8.53 -2.00 16.17
CA PHE A 53 7.31 -1.33 15.72
C PHE A 53 6.05 -2.12 16.11
N ASP A 54 5.00 -1.37 16.43
CA ASP A 54 3.69 -1.88 16.83
C ASP A 54 2.75 -2.06 15.62
N GLY A 55 3.16 -1.60 14.44
CA GLY A 55 2.40 -1.72 13.20
C GLY A 55 3.20 -1.27 11.98
N LEU A 56 2.73 -1.70 10.82
CA LEU A 56 3.29 -1.38 9.51
C LEU A 56 2.23 -0.66 8.66
N LEU A 57 2.63 0.43 8.00
CA LEU A 57 1.86 1.11 6.99
C LEU A 57 2.63 1.04 5.66
N LEU A 58 2.02 0.36 4.67
CA LEU A 58 2.51 0.33 3.29
C LEU A 58 1.72 1.36 2.49
N PRO A 59 2.33 2.50 2.09
CA PRO A 59 1.60 3.57 1.45
C PRO A 59 1.38 3.27 -0.05
N GLY A 60 0.77 4.21 -0.77
CA GLY A 60 0.66 4.16 -2.23
C GLY A 60 2.01 4.28 -2.94
N GLY A 61 2.03 4.48 -4.25
CA GLY A 61 3.29 4.72 -4.94
C GLY A 61 3.24 4.39 -6.43
N ALA A 62 4.43 4.17 -6.98
CA ALA A 62 4.65 3.62 -8.31
C ALA A 62 4.12 2.16 -8.40
N ASP A 63 4.15 1.56 -9.57
CA ASP A 63 3.70 0.18 -9.76
C ASP A 63 4.76 -0.81 -9.22
N VAL A 64 4.31 -1.95 -8.68
CA VAL A 64 5.22 -3.06 -8.31
C VAL A 64 5.84 -3.62 -9.60
N ASP A 65 7.13 -3.90 -9.62
CA ASP A 65 7.78 -4.46 -10.82
C ASP A 65 7.05 -5.73 -11.29
N PRO A 66 6.57 -5.79 -12.56
CA PRO A 66 5.95 -6.97 -13.14
C PRO A 66 6.71 -8.28 -12.94
N ALA A 67 8.05 -8.23 -12.89
CA ALA A 67 8.88 -9.40 -12.66
C ALA A 67 8.61 -10.09 -11.31
N GLU A 68 8.17 -9.35 -10.29
CA GLU A 68 7.91 -9.88 -8.94
C GLU A 68 6.66 -10.78 -8.88
N TYR A 69 5.78 -10.70 -9.88
CA TYR A 69 4.53 -11.47 -9.92
C TYR A 69 4.27 -12.17 -11.25
N GLY A 70 5.30 -12.35 -12.08
CA GLY A 70 5.21 -13.01 -13.38
C GLY A 70 4.44 -12.21 -14.45
N GLY A 71 4.30 -10.90 -14.25
CA GLY A 71 3.74 -9.97 -15.23
C GLY A 71 4.71 -9.67 -16.37
N ARG A 72 4.20 -8.95 -17.37
CA ARG A 72 4.96 -8.49 -18.55
C ARG A 72 5.35 -7.03 -18.41
N ASP A 73 6.44 -6.62 -19.06
CA ASP A 73 6.73 -5.21 -19.27
C ASP A 73 5.59 -4.55 -20.06
N HIS A 74 5.20 -3.35 -19.65
CA HIS A 74 4.13 -2.59 -20.31
C HIS A 74 4.40 -1.08 -20.28
N PRO A 75 4.07 -0.31 -21.35
CA PRO A 75 4.36 1.13 -21.40
C PRO A 75 3.65 1.97 -20.34
N THR A 76 2.56 1.47 -19.74
CA THR A 76 1.84 2.20 -18.68
C THR A 76 2.45 2.04 -17.30
N VAL A 77 3.39 1.10 -17.12
CA VAL A 77 4.04 0.80 -15.84
C VAL A 77 4.97 1.94 -15.46
N SER A 78 4.69 2.55 -14.32
CA SER A 78 5.57 3.47 -13.62
C SER A 78 6.46 2.65 -12.68
N LYS A 79 7.71 2.38 -13.06
CA LYS A 79 8.63 1.58 -12.23
C LYS A 79 9.07 2.32 -10.96
N ALA A 80 9.09 1.61 -9.85
CA ALA A 80 9.78 2.02 -8.63
C ALA A 80 11.28 1.66 -8.72
N PRO A 81 12.14 2.25 -7.86
CA PRO A 81 13.48 1.73 -7.66
C PRO A 81 13.42 0.27 -7.15
N PRO A 82 14.23 -0.66 -7.69
CA PRO A 82 14.20 -2.07 -7.27
C PRO A 82 14.48 -2.31 -5.77
N ALA A 83 15.15 -1.36 -5.11
CA ALA A 83 15.36 -1.42 -3.66
C ALA A 83 14.06 -1.16 -2.88
N TYR A 84 13.15 -0.34 -3.41
CA TYR A 84 11.87 -0.05 -2.79
C TYR A 84 10.91 -1.24 -2.88
N ASP A 85 10.81 -1.90 -4.05
CA ASP A 85 10.06 -3.16 -4.18
C ASP A 85 10.58 -4.22 -3.19
N ARG A 86 11.90 -4.39 -3.11
CA ARG A 86 12.54 -5.33 -2.17
C ARG A 86 12.20 -5.03 -0.71
N LEU A 87 12.35 -3.78 -0.28
CA LEU A 87 11.99 -3.35 1.07
C LEU A 87 10.53 -3.68 1.40
N GLU A 88 9.60 -3.27 0.54
CA GLU A 88 8.17 -3.42 0.83
C GLU A 88 7.72 -4.89 0.78
N LEU A 89 8.23 -5.68 -0.17
CA LEU A 89 7.93 -7.10 -0.26
C LEU A 89 8.48 -7.87 0.96
N GLU A 90 9.72 -7.59 1.39
CA GLU A 90 10.27 -8.21 2.60
C GLU A 90 9.53 -7.73 3.86
N ALA A 91 9.22 -6.44 3.98
CA ALA A 91 8.46 -5.91 5.10
C ALA A 91 7.07 -6.57 5.19
N ALA A 92 6.38 -6.74 4.07
CA ALA A 92 5.10 -7.45 4.00
C ALA A 92 5.23 -8.92 4.43
N ARG A 93 6.24 -9.64 3.92
CA ARG A 93 6.50 -11.04 4.29
C ARG A 93 6.81 -11.18 5.78
N ILE A 94 7.61 -10.27 6.35
CA ILE A 94 7.96 -10.26 7.77
C ILE A 94 6.75 -9.95 8.63
N ALA A 95 5.99 -8.91 8.26
CA ALA A 95 4.79 -8.51 8.99
C ALA A 95 3.78 -9.65 9.08
N LEU A 96 3.59 -10.41 8.00
CA LEU A 96 2.78 -11.62 7.98
C LEU A 96 3.32 -12.73 8.91
N ARG A 97 4.63 -13.00 8.87
CA ARG A 97 5.24 -14.03 9.72
C ARG A 97 5.20 -13.70 11.21
N GLN A 98 5.25 -12.41 11.54
CA GLN A 98 5.33 -11.91 12.92
C GLN A 98 3.98 -11.38 13.44
N ASP A 99 2.91 -11.49 12.65
CA ASP A 99 1.58 -10.99 12.98
C ASP A 99 1.58 -9.48 13.35
N ILE A 100 2.37 -8.69 12.62
CA ILE A 100 2.44 -7.24 12.79
C ILE A 100 1.19 -6.62 12.15
N PRO A 101 0.38 -5.84 12.89
CA PRO A 101 -0.76 -5.13 12.34
C PRO A 101 -0.35 -4.28 11.13
N THR A 102 -0.91 -4.58 9.96
CA THR A 102 -0.52 -3.96 8.70
C THR A 102 -1.69 -3.25 8.05
N PHE A 103 -1.47 -2.00 7.64
CA PHE A 103 -2.42 -1.23 6.83
C PHE A 103 -1.79 -0.83 5.51
N ALA A 104 -2.36 -1.31 4.40
CA ALA A 104 -1.77 -1.23 3.08
C ALA A 104 -2.69 -0.46 2.12
N ILE A 105 -2.16 0.56 1.44
CA ILE A 105 -2.96 1.55 0.70
C ILE A 105 -2.49 1.59 -0.75
N CYS A 106 -3.41 1.44 -1.72
CA CYS A 106 -3.11 1.50 -3.16
C CYS A 106 -2.00 0.51 -3.55
N ARG A 107 -0.80 0.98 -3.91
CA ARG A 107 0.39 0.13 -4.11
C ARG A 107 0.61 -0.84 -2.93
N GLY A 108 0.49 -0.39 -1.69
CA GLY A 108 0.70 -1.27 -0.54
C GLY A 108 -0.16 -2.53 -0.55
N VAL A 109 -1.43 -2.45 -0.96
CA VAL A 109 -2.29 -3.65 -1.04
C VAL A 109 -1.83 -4.60 -2.16
N GLN A 110 -1.27 -4.06 -3.23
CA GLN A 110 -0.68 -4.84 -4.32
C GLN A 110 0.58 -5.56 -3.83
N VAL A 111 1.45 -4.87 -3.10
CA VAL A 111 2.64 -5.47 -2.45
C VAL A 111 2.23 -6.63 -1.55
N MET A 112 1.21 -6.46 -0.69
CA MET A 112 0.74 -7.53 0.18
C MET A 112 0.30 -8.78 -0.61
N ASN A 113 -0.44 -8.57 -1.71
CA ASN A 113 -0.87 -9.66 -2.58
C ASN A 113 0.33 -10.38 -3.23
N VAL A 114 1.29 -9.64 -3.78
CA VAL A 114 2.49 -10.21 -4.42
C VAL A 114 3.38 -10.92 -3.39
N ALA A 115 3.55 -10.36 -2.20
CA ALA A 115 4.29 -10.99 -1.09
C ALA A 115 3.70 -12.34 -0.67
N LEU A 116 2.38 -12.52 -0.84
CA LEU A 116 1.64 -13.76 -0.60
C LEU A 116 1.61 -14.71 -1.80
N GLY A 117 2.32 -14.39 -2.90
CA GLY A 117 2.37 -15.20 -4.12
C GLY A 117 1.21 -14.97 -5.09
N GLY A 118 0.44 -13.90 -4.90
CA GLY A 118 -0.60 -13.48 -5.84
C GLY A 118 -0.04 -12.76 -7.07
N THR A 119 -0.91 -12.55 -8.07
CA THR A 119 -0.61 -11.81 -9.30
C THR A 119 -1.37 -10.50 -9.37
N LEU A 120 -0.95 -9.60 -10.28
CA LEU A 120 -1.65 -8.35 -10.57
C LEU A 120 -1.98 -8.27 -12.06
N TYR A 121 -3.03 -7.53 -12.40
CA TYR A 121 -3.21 -7.03 -13.76
C TYR A 121 -2.21 -5.89 -13.99
N VAL A 122 -1.40 -6.00 -15.04
CA VAL A 122 -0.39 -4.97 -15.36
C VAL A 122 -1.09 -3.69 -15.84
N ASP A 123 -2.12 -3.86 -16.67
CA ASP A 123 -3.00 -2.79 -17.11
C ASP A 123 -4.46 -3.25 -17.01
N VAL A 124 -5.22 -2.63 -16.09
CA VAL A 124 -6.62 -3.00 -15.85
C VAL A 124 -7.49 -2.82 -17.10
N PRO A 125 -7.42 -1.70 -17.85
CA PRO A 125 -8.16 -1.55 -19.10
C PRO A 125 -7.87 -2.64 -20.15
N GLU A 126 -6.63 -3.11 -20.30
CA GLU A 126 -6.31 -4.14 -21.28
C GLU A 126 -6.66 -5.56 -20.82
N GLU A 127 -6.50 -5.86 -19.53
CA GLU A 127 -6.47 -7.24 -19.04
C GLU A 127 -7.72 -7.66 -18.27
N TYR A 128 -8.52 -6.72 -17.77
CA TYR A 128 -9.72 -6.99 -17.00
C TYR A 128 -11.00 -6.70 -17.79
N GLU A 129 -11.85 -7.72 -17.94
CA GLU A 129 -13.19 -7.59 -18.50
C GLU A 129 -14.25 -7.77 -17.40
N PRO A 130 -14.98 -6.70 -17.02
CA PRO A 130 -15.99 -6.78 -15.98
C PRO A 130 -17.23 -7.57 -16.44
N ARG A 131 -17.79 -8.40 -15.55
CA ARG A 131 -18.96 -9.25 -15.87
C ARG A 131 -20.21 -8.47 -16.28
N ASN A 132 -20.37 -7.24 -15.78
CA ASN A 132 -21.50 -6.37 -16.10
C ASN A 132 -21.22 -5.43 -17.30
N GLY A 133 -20.06 -5.56 -17.95
CA GLY A 133 -19.62 -4.70 -19.05
C GLY A 133 -19.28 -3.26 -18.64
N LEU A 134 -19.38 -2.90 -17.35
CA LEU A 134 -19.09 -1.55 -16.87
C LEU A 134 -17.61 -1.40 -16.54
N ARG A 135 -16.87 -0.75 -17.44
CA ARG A 135 -15.45 -0.40 -17.24
C ARG A 135 -15.35 0.86 -16.36
N LEU A 136 -14.92 0.68 -15.12
CA LEU A 136 -14.71 1.78 -14.17
C LEU A 136 -13.34 2.43 -14.37
N GLN A 137 -13.28 3.75 -14.16
CA GLN A 137 -12.03 4.49 -14.17
C GLN A 137 -11.32 4.37 -12.82
N HIS A 138 -10.19 3.66 -12.79
CA HIS A 138 -9.34 3.53 -11.59
C HIS A 138 -8.13 4.47 -11.58
N ARG A 139 -7.83 5.13 -12.72
CA ARG A 139 -6.81 6.18 -12.81
C ARG A 139 -7.47 7.53 -12.97
N GLN A 140 -7.43 8.35 -11.92
CA GLN A 140 -7.98 9.70 -11.96
C GLN A 140 -7.23 10.58 -12.97
N THR A 141 -7.99 11.30 -13.78
CA THR A 141 -7.50 12.24 -14.78
C THR A 141 -8.11 13.62 -14.55
N PRO A 142 -7.47 14.71 -14.99
CA PRO A 142 -8.08 16.04 -14.96
C PRO A 142 -9.49 16.04 -15.58
N PRO A 143 -10.44 16.83 -15.06
CA PRO A 143 -10.26 17.88 -14.04
C PRO A 143 -10.32 17.39 -12.59
N HIS A 144 -10.54 16.08 -12.35
CA HIS A 144 -10.74 15.55 -11.00
C HIS A 144 -9.47 15.61 -10.14
N ALA A 145 -9.60 16.17 -8.94
CA ALA A 145 -8.52 16.17 -7.97
C ALA A 145 -8.37 14.80 -7.28
N ARG A 146 -7.15 14.49 -6.81
CA ARG A 146 -6.82 13.19 -6.17
C ARG A 146 -7.67 12.83 -4.94
N HIS A 147 -8.30 13.81 -4.31
CA HIS A 147 -9.11 13.62 -3.10
C HIS A 147 -10.61 13.46 -3.42
N GLU A 148 -11.03 13.65 -4.67
CA GLU A 148 -12.41 13.46 -5.08
C GLU A 148 -12.72 11.97 -5.22
N ALA A 149 -13.90 11.56 -4.73
CA ALA A 149 -14.39 10.20 -4.94
C ALA A 149 -14.65 9.95 -6.44
N THR A 150 -14.28 8.76 -6.93
CA THR A 150 -14.33 8.44 -8.38
C THR A 150 -15.40 7.41 -8.72
N HIS A 151 -15.51 6.34 -7.93
CA HIS A 151 -16.51 5.29 -8.13
C HIS A 151 -16.89 4.67 -6.78
N PRO A 152 -18.08 4.05 -6.65
CA PRO A 152 -18.46 3.33 -5.44
C PRO A 152 -17.67 2.03 -5.29
N VAL A 153 -17.70 1.47 -4.08
CA VAL A 153 -17.23 0.12 -3.76
C VAL A 153 -18.31 -0.58 -2.94
N ASP A 154 -18.54 -1.85 -3.22
CA ASP A 154 -19.38 -2.71 -2.38
C ASP A 154 -18.50 -3.35 -1.30
N LEU A 155 -19.03 -3.49 -0.09
CA LEU A 155 -18.32 -4.11 1.03
C LEU A 155 -18.88 -5.50 1.26
N ASP A 156 -17.99 -6.48 1.45
CA ASP A 156 -18.39 -7.81 1.90
C ASP A 156 -18.86 -7.74 3.36
N ASP A 157 -20.03 -8.32 3.61
CA ASP A 157 -20.60 -8.44 4.96
C ASP A 157 -19.63 -9.17 5.90
N GLY A 158 -19.45 -8.63 7.11
CA GLY A 158 -18.54 -9.18 8.11
C GLY A 158 -17.05 -8.95 7.85
N SER A 159 -16.68 -8.30 6.74
CA SER A 159 -15.29 -7.90 6.48
C SER A 159 -14.74 -6.98 7.59
N LEU A 160 -13.41 -6.91 7.70
CA LEU A 160 -12.77 -5.97 8.64
C LEU A 160 -13.19 -4.52 8.36
N LEU A 161 -13.27 -4.14 7.08
CA LEU A 161 -13.66 -2.78 6.69
C LEU A 161 -15.11 -2.46 7.10
N ALA A 162 -16.06 -3.38 6.86
CA ALA A 162 -17.46 -3.19 7.28
C ALA A 162 -17.55 -2.94 8.80
N ARG A 163 -16.91 -3.81 9.60
CA ARG A 163 -16.90 -3.68 11.08
C ARG A 163 -16.29 -2.36 11.56
N VAL A 164 -15.22 -1.90 10.91
CA VAL A 164 -14.56 -0.63 11.28
C VAL A 164 -15.46 0.56 10.96
N LEU A 165 -16.16 0.56 9.83
CA LEU A 165 -17.07 1.64 9.46
C LEU A 165 -18.32 1.65 10.36
N GLU A 166 -18.91 0.49 10.65
CA GLU A 166 -20.03 0.38 11.57
C GLU A 166 -19.71 0.89 12.98
N SER A 167 -18.53 0.53 13.52
CA SER A 167 -18.10 0.99 14.86
C SER A 167 -17.80 2.49 14.94
N ARG A 168 -17.62 3.16 13.80
CA ARG A 168 -17.46 4.62 13.72
C ARG A 168 -18.76 5.36 13.37
N MET A 169 -19.81 4.63 13.02
CA MET A 169 -21.15 5.16 12.69
C MET A 169 -22.13 5.08 13.86
N THR A 170 -21.67 4.83 15.09
CA THR A 170 -22.48 5.08 16.29
C THR A 170 -22.86 6.56 16.38
N PRO A 171 -24.16 6.91 16.58
CA PRO A 171 -24.64 8.30 16.59
C PRO A 171 -23.96 9.19 17.65
#